data_AF-A0A0L7R942-F1
#
_entry.id   AF-A0A0L7R942-F1
#
_cell.length_a   1.000
_cell.length_b   1.000
_cell.length_c   1.000
_cell.angle_alpha   90.00
_cell.angle_beta   90.00
_cell.angle_gamma   90.00
#
_symmetry.space_group_name_H-M   'P 1'
#
loop_
_entity.id
_entity.type
_entity.pdbx_description
1 polymer ?
#
loop_
_entity_poly.entity_id
_entity_poly.type
_entity_poly.pdbx_seq_one_letter_code
_entity_poly.pdbx_strand_id
1 'polypeptide(L)' 'LYFYLWRHLKSLVYNTLVNNVEELRYRIEESCRRIQTTPGIFERLRRSTKMCVPAESGHFEQFL' A
#
# COMPACT_ATOMS: atom_id res chain seq x y z
N LEU A 1 6.61 0.05 6.69
CA LEU A 1 5.13 0.13 6.76
C LEU A 1 4.58 1.34 5.99
N TYR A 2 4.95 2.57 6.38
CA TYR A 2 4.45 3.81 5.77
C TYR A 2 4.63 3.87 4.25
N PHE A 3 5.85 3.56 3.74
CA PHE A 3 6.13 3.55 2.31
C PHE A 3 5.29 2.54 1.51
N TYR A 4 5.02 1.36 2.05
CA TYR A 4 4.19 0.35 1.39
C TYR A 4 2.73 0.80 1.31
N LEU A 5 2.17 1.27 2.43
CA LEU A 5 0.79 1.76 2.47
C LEU A 5 0.59 2.94 1.53
N TRP A 6 1.55 3.86 1.48
CA TRP A 6 1.53 4.98 0.55
C TRP A 6 1.60 4.55 -0.91
N ARG A 7 2.50 3.61 -1.25
CA ARG A 7 2.59 3.04 -2.61
C ARG A 7 1.30 2.32 -3.01
N HIS A 8 0.73 1.53 -2.10
CA HIS A 8 -0.51 0.81 -2.34
C HIS A 8 -1.71 1.76 -2.52
N LEU A 9 -1.84 2.78 -1.65
CA LEU A 9 -2.87 3.80 -1.76
C LEU A 9 -2.78 4.55 -3.10
N LYS A 10 -1.58 4.98 -3.52
CA LYS A 10 -1.38 5.61 -4.82
C LYS A 10 -1.83 4.71 -5.98
N SER A 11 -1.48 3.43 -5.92
CA SER A 11 -1.89 2.46 -6.95
C SER A 11 -3.41 2.33 -7.02
N LEU A 12 -4.14 2.46 -5.91
CA LEU A 12 -5.61 2.39 -5.91
C LEU A 12 -6.24 3.69 -6.42
N VAL A 13 -5.74 4.83 -5.97
CA VAL A 13 -6.31 6.16 -6.28
C VAL A 13 -6.07 6.56 -7.73
N TYR A 14 -4.87 6.31 -8.24
CA TYR A 14 -4.44 6.74 -9.58
C TYR A 14 -4.52 5.63 -10.64
N ASN A 15 -5.17 4.50 -10.35
CA ASN A 15 -5.33 3.41 -11.33
C ASN A 15 -6.17 3.83 -12.55
N THR A 16 -7.05 4.82 -12.37
CA THR A 16 -7.92 5.34 -13.41
C THR A 16 -7.85 6.85 -13.40
N LEU A 17 -8.02 7.47 -14.57
CA LEU A 17 -8.07 8.92 -14.67
C LEU A 17 -9.13 9.49 -13.73
N VAL A 18 -8.80 10.62 -13.11
CA VAL A 18 -9.66 11.35 -12.18
C VAL A 18 -9.95 12.70 -12.81
N ASN A 19 -11.22 13.02 -12.98
CA ASN A 19 -11.62 14.19 -13.78
C ASN A 19 -11.87 15.43 -12.93
N ASN A 20 -12.07 15.28 -11.62
CA ASN A 20 -12.33 16.39 -10.69
C ASN A 20 -11.87 16.06 -9.25
N VAL A 21 -11.79 17.12 -8.43
CA VAL A 21 -11.28 17.03 -7.05
C VAL A 21 -12.20 16.23 -6.13
N GLU A 22 -13.52 16.31 -6.32
CA GLU A 22 -14.50 15.57 -5.50
C GLU A 22 -14.39 14.06 -5.72
N GLU A 23 -14.23 13.64 -6.98
CA GLU A 23 -13.97 12.25 -7.35
C GLU A 23 -12.64 11.76 -6.76
N LEU A 24 -11.60 12.60 -6.79
CA LEU A 24 -10.32 12.28 -6.16
C LEU A 24 -10.48 12.03 -4.67
N ARG A 25 -11.19 12.94 -3.98
CA ARG A 25 -11.44 12.86 -2.55
C ARG A 25 -12.22 11.59 -2.20
N TYR A 26 -13.33 11.33 -2.89
CA TYR A 26 -14.14 10.14 -2.68
C TYR A 26 -13.32 8.86 -2.87
N ARG A 27 -12.48 8.79 -3.92
CA ARG A 27 -11.61 7.63 -4.17
C ARG A 27 -10.56 7.45 -3.09
N ILE A 28 -9.97 8.52 -2.57
CA ILE A 28 -9.02 8.45 -1.45
C ILE A 28 -9.72 7.88 -0.21
N GLU A 29 -10.88 8.42 0.15
CA GLU A 29 -11.65 7.98 1.32
C GLU A 29 -12.04 6.50 1.20
N GLU A 30 -12.57 6.10 0.04
CA GLU A 30 -12.96 4.71 -0.23
C GLU A 30 -11.76 3.75 -0.27
N SER A 31 -10.64 4.17 -0.85
CA SER A 31 -9.40 3.37 -0.85
C SER A 31 -8.85 3.17 0.56
N CYS A 32 -8.86 4.22 1.39
CA CYS A 32 -8.50 4.12 2.80
C CYS A 32 -9.43 3.17 3.56
N ARG A 33 -10.75 3.26 3.34
CA ARG A 33 -11.73 2.34 3.94
C ARG A 33 -11.49 0.89 3.52
N ARG A 34 -11.22 0.64 2.24
CA ARG A 34 -10.89 -0.71 1.72
C ARG A 34 -9.63 -1.28 2.38
N ILE A 35 -8.58 -0.48 2.54
CA ILE A 35 -7.35 -0.91 3.20
C ILE A 35 -7.61 -1.28 4.67
N GLN A 36 -8.42 -0.49 5.37
CA GLN A 36 -8.75 -0.73 6.79
C GLN A 36 -9.65 -1.97 6.97
N THR A 37 -10.57 -2.20 6.04
CA THR A 37 -11.55 -3.29 6.11
C THR A 37 -11.04 -4.60 5.54
N THR A 38 -9.94 -4.61 4.78
CA THR A 38 -9.33 -5.84 4.26
C THR A 38 -8.53 -6.53 5.36
N PRO A 39 -9.03 -7.64 5.93
CA PRO A 39 -8.30 -8.35 6.96
C PRO A 39 -7.01 -8.91 6.38
N GLY A 40 -5.91 -8.74 7.12
CA GLY A 40 -4.63 -9.33 6.77
C GLY A 40 -3.69 -8.47 5.91
N ILE A 41 -4.07 -7.26 5.45
CA ILE A 41 -3.11 -6.32 4.86
C ILE A 41 -2.03 -5.96 5.89
N PHE A 42 -2.46 -5.60 7.10
CA PHE A 42 -1.53 -5.30 8.21
C PHE A 42 -0.74 -6.52 8.67
N GLU A 43 -1.32 -7.73 8.62
CA GLU A 43 -0.60 -8.96 8.96
C GLU A 43 0.42 -9.37 7.90
N ARG A 44 0.10 -9.26 6.60
CA ARG A 44 1.09 -9.44 5.51
C ARG A 44 2.23 -8.44 5.63
N LEU A 45 1.91 -7.19 5.95
CA LEU A 45 2.91 -6.16 6.19
C LEU A 45 3.79 -6.47 7.41
N ARG A 46 3.19 -6.94 8.49
CA ARG A 46 3.93 -7.36 9.69
C ARG A 46 4.83 -8.56 9.40
N ARG A 47 4.38 -9.52 8.58
CA ARG A 47 5.20 -10.64 8.10
C ARG A 47 6.34 -10.18 7.22
N SER A 48 6.11 -9.31 6.24
CA SER A 48 7.17 -8.80 5.36
C SER A 48 8.20 -7.99 6.14
N THR A 49 7.77 -7.19 7.14
CA THR A 49 8.69 -6.41 7.97
C THR A 49 9.50 -7.29 8.93
N LYS A 50 8.92 -8.39 9.43
CA LYS A 50 9.66 -9.41 10.22
C LYS A 50 10.68 -10.17 9.37
N MET A 51 10.42 -10.34 8.08
CA MET A 51 11.36 -10.96 7.13
C MET A 51 12.49 -9.99 6.74
N CYS A 52 12.28 -8.68 6.85
CA CYS A 52 13.28 -7.62 6.65
C CYS A 52 13.98 -7.16 7.94
N VAL A 53 14.00 -7.99 8.99
CA VAL A 53 14.99 -7.83 10.06
C VAL A 53 16.29 -8.42 9.52
N PRO A 54 17.41 -7.69 9.45
CA PRO A 54 18.60 -8.19 8.76
C PRO A 54 19.15 -9.43 9.48
N ALA A 55 19.12 -10.57 8.80
CA ALA A 55 20.40 -11.18 8.49
C ALA A 55 21.11 -10.18 7.56
N GLU A 56 22.28 -9.76 7.99
CA GLU A 56 23.13 -8.73 7.43
C GLU A 56 23.06 -8.61 5.89
N SER A 57 22.88 -7.37 5.41
CA SER A 57 23.18 -6.92 4.04
C SER A 57 22.78 -7.84 2.89
N GLY A 58 21.62 -7.59 2.28
CA GLY A 58 21.31 -8.14 0.98
C GLY A 58 20.20 -7.37 0.31
N HIS A 59 20.53 -6.64 -0.75
CA HIS A 59 19.57 -6.07 -1.68
C HIS A 59 18.58 -7.16 -2.12
N PHE A 60 17.32 -7.06 -1.70
CA PHE A 60 16.24 -7.87 -2.25
C PHE A 60 15.66 -7.12 -3.45
N GLU A 61 16.29 -7.28 -4.61
CA GLU A 61 15.58 -7.13 -5.88
C GLU A 61 14.70 -8.37 -6.04
N GLN A 62 13.42 -8.24 -5.68
CA GLN A 62 12.42 -9.23 -6.06
C GLN A 62 11.67 -8.70 -7.27
N PHE A 63 12.14 -9.15 -8.44
CA PHE A 63 11.48 -9.24 -9.75
C PHE A 63 10.27 -8.32 -9.98
N LEU A 64 10.50 -7.30 -10.81
CA LEU A 64 9.52 -6.87 -11.83
C LEU A 64 10.01 -7.38 -13.18
#